data_AF-A0A0R0L5M4-F1
#
_entry.id   AF-A0A0R0L5M4-F1
#
_cell.length_a   1.000
_cell.length_b   1.000
_cell.length_c   1.000
_cell.angle_alpha   90.00
_cell.angle_beta   90.00
_cell.angle_gamma   90.00
#
_symmetry.space_group_name_H-M   'P 1'
#
loop_
_entity.id
_entity.type
_entity.pdbx_description
1 polymer ?
#
loop_
_entity_poly.entity_id
_entity_poly.type
_entity_poly.pdbx_seq_one_letter_code
_entity_poly.pdbx_strand_id
1 'polypeptide(L)'
;MPEDIVYQHPLFGGKIASTFPHRFQDVSNIRQVPDHQEVFADPSHDESLIFELLEFKPDVADNGSAAWFLQDLATEQDAEGSVVIEQSGVLEAPGLMYKNMPAVVITAVGQMPVLSRTLASLGGNNDWHVVDLCLCLFPSEIIK
;
A
#
# COMPACT_ATOMS: atom_id res chain seq x y z
N MET A 1 22.86 10.22 4.43
CA MET A 1 21.74 10.28 3.47
C MET A 1 21.39 11.75 3.31
N PRO A 2 21.40 12.34 2.11
CA PRO A 2 20.80 13.66 1.94
C PRO A 2 19.34 13.56 2.40
N GLU A 3 18.89 14.51 3.21
CA GLU A 3 17.51 14.54 3.68
C GLU A 3 16.60 14.66 2.45
N ASP A 4 15.74 13.67 2.25
CA ASP A 4 14.73 13.73 1.21
C ASP A 4 13.82 14.92 1.48
N ILE A 5 13.71 15.82 0.51
CA ILE A 5 12.76 16.93 0.59
C ILE A 5 11.36 16.33 0.46
N VAL A 6 10.63 16.31 1.57
CA VAL A 6 9.25 15.83 1.63
C VAL A 6 8.25 16.97 1.44
N TYR A 7 7.16 16.70 0.73
CA TYR A 7 6.05 17.63 0.59
C TYR A 7 4.73 16.95 0.93
N GLN A 8 3.77 17.76 1.37
CA GLN A 8 2.40 17.32 1.52
C GLN A 8 1.72 17.31 0.14
N HIS A 9 1.19 16.16 -0.24
CA HIS A 9 0.47 15.93 -1.49
C HIS A 9 -1.02 15.71 -1.19
N PRO A 10 -1.93 16.43 -1.86
CA PRO A 10 -3.35 16.14 -1.79
C PRO A 10 -3.66 14.86 -2.57
N LEU A 11 -4.43 13.97 -1.97
CA LEU A 11 -4.92 12.72 -2.56
C LEU A 11 -6.46 12.77 -2.68
N PHE A 12 -7.00 12.07 -3.66
CA PHE A 12 -8.42 11.92 -3.97
C PHE A 12 -9.16 13.26 -4.06
N GLY A 13 -8.62 14.17 -4.87
CA GLY A 13 -9.15 15.53 -5.03
C GLY A 13 -8.99 16.41 -3.78
N GLY A 14 -8.02 16.10 -2.91
CA GLY A 14 -7.72 16.85 -1.69
C GLY A 14 -8.56 16.45 -0.47
N LYS A 15 -9.27 15.32 -0.52
CA LYS A 15 -9.99 14.78 0.64
C LYS A 15 -9.06 14.12 1.65
N ILE A 16 -7.92 13.62 1.18
CA ILE A 16 -6.85 13.03 1.98
C ILE A 16 -5.58 13.82 1.68
N ALA A 17 -4.65 13.87 2.63
CA ALA A 17 -3.31 14.40 2.40
C ALA A 17 -2.27 13.42 2.94
N SER A 18 -1.19 13.25 2.22
CA SER A 18 -0.04 12.43 2.62
C SER A 18 1.25 13.20 2.43
N THR A 19 2.28 12.89 3.23
CA THR A 19 3.60 13.53 3.12
C THR A 19 4.62 12.48 2.71
N PHE A 20 5.28 12.68 1.57
CA PHE A 20 6.28 11.76 1.04
C PHE A 20 7.32 12.52 0.19
N PRO A 21 8.48 11.89 -0.12
CA PRO A 21 9.56 12.53 -0.87
C PRO A 21 9.13 13.07 -2.23
N HIS A 22 9.65 14.24 -2.62
CA HIS A 22 9.29 14.89 -3.88
C HIS A 22 9.65 14.11 -5.15
N ARG A 23 10.59 13.17 -5.04
CA ARG A 23 11.08 12.38 -6.17
C ARG A 23 10.01 11.46 -6.78
N PHE A 24 8.98 11.13 -6.01
CA PHE A 24 7.84 10.32 -6.47
C PHE A 24 6.98 11.11 -7.45
N GLN A 25 6.83 10.59 -8.66
CA GLN A 25 6.06 11.19 -9.74
C GLN A 25 4.74 10.47 -9.93
N ASP A 26 3.67 11.24 -10.15
CA ASP A 26 2.35 10.69 -10.42
C ASP A 26 2.29 10.00 -11.80
N VAL A 27 1.96 8.71 -11.76
CA VAL A 27 1.89 7.81 -12.91
C VAL A 27 0.60 7.99 -13.72
N SER A 28 -0.40 8.70 -13.19
CA SER A 28 -1.66 9.01 -13.91
C SER A 28 -1.43 9.81 -15.20
N ASN A 29 -0.31 10.55 -15.28
CA ASN A 29 0.09 11.32 -16.46
C ASN A 29 0.51 10.44 -17.65
N ILE A 30 0.89 9.18 -17.40
CA ILE A 30 1.45 8.27 -18.41
C ILE A 30 0.56 7.05 -18.67
N ARG A 31 -0.31 6.68 -17.74
CA ARG A 31 -1.31 5.62 -17.90
C ARG A 31 -2.58 5.94 -17.11
N GLN A 32 -3.69 5.34 -17.52
CA GLN A 32 -4.91 5.39 -16.71
C GLN A 32 -4.70 4.63 -15.39
N VAL A 33 -5.15 5.24 -14.30
CA VAL A 33 -5.21 4.69 -12.94
C VAL A 33 -6.69 4.75 -12.52
N PRO A 34 -7.25 3.70 -11.90
CA PRO A 34 -8.63 3.72 -11.41
C PRO A 34 -8.89 4.88 -10.44
N ASP A 35 -10.10 5.44 -10.42
CA ASP A 35 -10.43 6.63 -9.60
C ASP A 35 -10.26 6.42 -8.07
N HIS A 36 -10.28 5.17 -7.62
CA HIS A 36 -10.07 4.79 -6.22
C HIS A 36 -8.60 4.48 -5.89
N GLN A 37 -7.69 4.68 -6.86
CA GLN A 37 -6.26 4.47 -6.72
C GLN A 37 -5.48 5.73 -7.13
N GLU A 38 -4.37 6.00 -6.43
CA GLU A 38 -3.35 6.95 -6.84
C GLU A 38 -1.98 6.28 -6.75
N VAL A 39 -1.19 6.41 -7.82
CA VAL A 39 0.06 5.68 -7.97
C VAL A 39 1.18 6.65 -8.27
N PHE A 40 2.21 6.60 -7.43
CA PHE A 40 3.43 7.38 -7.59
C PHE A 40 4.64 6.46 -7.71
N ALA A 41 5.60 6.80 -8.57
CA ALA A 41 6.82 6.02 -8.75
C ALA A 41 8.04 6.93 -8.76
N ASP A 42 9.16 6.43 -8.24
CA ASP A 42 10.45 7.10 -8.40
C ASP A 42 11.04 6.69 -9.76
N PRO A 43 11.40 7.62 -10.67
CA PRO A 43 12.03 7.25 -11.93
C PRO A 43 13.52 6.90 -11.79
N SER A 44 14.13 7.21 -10.65
CA SER A 44 15.56 6.99 -10.38
C SER A 44 15.82 5.73 -9.55
N HIS A 45 14.80 5.22 -8.86
CA HIS A 45 14.86 4.02 -8.01
C HIS A 45 13.65 3.14 -8.30
N ASP A 46 13.77 1.82 -8.13
CA ASP A 46 12.66 0.88 -8.34
C ASP A 46 11.71 0.86 -7.13
N GLU A 47 11.17 2.04 -6.78
CA GLU A 47 10.28 2.27 -5.66
C GLU A 47 8.95 2.86 -6.15
N SER A 48 7.84 2.41 -5.55
CA SER A 48 6.51 2.96 -5.84
C SER A 48 5.69 3.11 -4.56
N LEU A 49 4.78 4.09 -4.58
CA LEU A 49 3.78 4.34 -3.55
C LEU A 49 2.40 4.22 -4.19
N ILE A 50 1.59 3.33 -3.65
CA ILE A 50 0.21 3.11 -4.12
C ILE A 50 -0.72 3.45 -2.97
N PHE A 51 -1.66 4.35 -3.22
CA PHE A 51 -2.76 4.67 -2.32
C PHE A 51 -4.03 4.10 -2.91
N GLU A 52 -4.75 3.29 -2.15
CA GLU A 52 -5.97 2.62 -2.62
C GLU A 52 -7.08 2.72 -1.58
N LEU A 53 -8.28 3.08 -2.03
CA LEU A 53 -9.48 3.07 -1.20
C LEU A 53 -10.18 1.71 -1.30
N LEU A 54 -10.16 0.96 -0.20
CA LEU A 54 -10.72 -0.39 -0.12
C LEU A 54 -12.05 -0.40 0.64
N GLU A 55 -12.88 -1.40 0.34
CA GLU A 55 -14.07 -1.69 1.14
C GLU A 55 -13.70 -2.38 2.46
N PHE A 56 -14.43 -2.05 3.52
CA PHE A 56 -14.26 -2.68 4.82
C PHE A 56 -14.66 -4.16 4.76
N LYS A 57 -13.78 -5.04 5.28
CA LYS A 57 -14.03 -6.49 5.37
C LYS A 57 -14.44 -6.86 6.80
N PRO A 58 -15.75 -7.03 7.10
CA PRO A 58 -16.22 -7.28 8.46
C PRO A 58 -15.80 -8.65 9.01
N ASP A 59 -15.47 -9.58 8.12
CA ASP A 59 -15.10 -10.96 8.47
C ASP A 59 -13.61 -11.11 8.81
N VAL A 60 -12.83 -10.04 8.71
CA VAL A 60 -11.38 -10.04 9.00
C VAL A 60 -11.13 -9.19 10.25
N ALA A 61 -10.52 -9.80 11.26
CA ALA A 61 -10.18 -9.08 12.49
C ALA A 61 -9.11 -8.01 12.23
N ASP A 62 -9.24 -6.84 12.87
CA ASP A 62 -8.31 -5.71 12.70
C ASP A 62 -6.85 -6.13 12.86
N ASN A 63 -6.53 -6.90 13.91
CA ASN A 63 -5.16 -7.36 14.18
C ASN A 63 -4.60 -8.36 13.14
N GLY A 64 -5.41 -8.90 12.23
CA GLY A 64 -4.96 -9.77 11.13
C GLY A 64 -5.17 -9.17 9.74
N SER A 65 -5.76 -7.97 9.67
CA SER A 65 -6.25 -7.38 8.43
C SER A 65 -5.13 -7.03 7.44
N ALA A 66 -4.05 -6.42 7.90
CA ALA A 66 -2.91 -6.08 7.04
C ALA A 66 -2.25 -7.33 6.42
N ALA A 67 -2.04 -8.38 7.21
CA ALA A 67 -1.49 -9.64 6.70
C ALA A 67 -2.45 -10.32 5.71
N TRP A 68 -3.75 -10.27 5.97
CA TRP A 68 -4.77 -10.79 5.06
C TRP A 68 -4.74 -10.05 3.70
N PHE A 69 -4.75 -8.72 3.70
CA PHE A 69 -4.69 -7.92 2.47
C PHE A 69 -3.37 -8.09 1.73
N LEU A 70 -2.26 -8.27 2.44
CA LEU A 70 -0.97 -8.59 1.81
C LEU A 70 -1.04 -9.93 1.08
N GLN A 71 -1.67 -10.94 1.68
CA GLN A 71 -1.85 -12.25 1.05
C GLN A 71 -2.83 -12.22 -0.12
N ASP A 72 -3.88 -11.41 -0.02
CA ASP A 72 -4.84 -11.15 -1.10
C ASP A 72 -4.11 -10.51 -2.31
N LEU A 73 -3.31 -9.48 -2.06
CA LEU A 73 -2.46 -8.85 -3.06
C LEU A 73 -1.51 -9.86 -3.72
N ALA A 74 -0.83 -10.70 -2.93
CA ALA A 74 0.05 -11.74 -3.47
C ALA A 74 -0.72 -12.72 -4.37
N THR A 75 -1.95 -13.08 -4.00
CA THR A 75 -2.80 -14.01 -4.76
C THR A 75 -3.19 -13.40 -6.11
N GLU A 76 -3.56 -12.12 -6.15
CA GLU A 76 -3.87 -11.39 -7.39
C GLU A 76 -2.66 -11.21 -8.30
N GLN A 77 -1.44 -11.25 -7.76
CA GLN A 77 -0.19 -11.21 -8.54
C GLN A 77 0.31 -12.61 -8.95
N ASP A 78 -0.48 -13.67 -8.72
CA ASP A 78 -0.08 -15.08 -8.86
C ASP A 78 1.19 -15.43 -8.06
N ALA A 79 1.58 -14.62 -7.06
CA ALA A 79 2.87 -14.65 -6.38
C ALA A 79 3.00 -15.80 -5.37
N GLU A 80 2.99 -17.03 -5.90
CA GLU A 80 3.14 -18.28 -5.13
C GLU A 80 4.43 -18.27 -4.31
N GLY A 81 4.31 -18.47 -2.99
CA GLY A 81 5.45 -18.45 -2.08
C GLY A 81 5.71 -17.08 -1.42
N SER A 82 4.77 -16.14 -1.50
CA SER A 82 4.78 -14.92 -0.70
C SER A 82 4.92 -15.22 0.80
N VAL A 83 5.72 -14.43 1.51
CA VAL A 83 5.95 -14.59 2.95
C VAL A 83 5.70 -13.26 3.65
N VAL A 84 4.88 -13.27 4.71
CA VAL A 84 4.79 -12.15 5.66
C VAL A 84 6.01 -12.20 6.57
N ILE A 85 6.82 -11.14 6.55
CA ILE A 85 8.04 -11.00 7.35
C ILE A 85 7.70 -10.43 8.73
N GLU A 86 6.89 -9.37 8.74
CA GLU A 86 6.58 -8.62 9.95
C GLU A 86 5.13 -8.13 9.91
N GLN A 87 4.52 -8.02 11.08
CA GLN A 87 3.22 -7.40 11.24
C GLN A 87 3.20 -6.60 12.53
N SER A 88 2.66 -5.38 12.48
CA SER A 88 2.42 -4.58 13.68
C SER A 88 1.16 -5.05 14.41
N GLY A 89 1.08 -4.70 15.68
CA GLY A 89 -0.21 -4.65 16.38
C GLY A 89 -1.08 -3.50 15.88
N VAL A 90 -2.25 -3.39 16.48
CA VAL A 90 -3.21 -2.31 16.23
C VAL A 90 -2.72 -1.01 16.86
N LEU A 91 -2.47 0.03 16.05
CA LEU A 91 -2.01 1.34 16.50
C LEU A 91 -3.07 2.42 16.23
N GLU A 92 -3.34 3.30 17.18
CA GLU A 92 -4.15 4.49 16.89
C GLU A 92 -3.31 5.53 16.14
N ALA A 93 -3.91 6.17 15.13
CA ALA A 93 -3.31 7.27 14.40
C ALA A 93 -4.08 8.58 14.64
N PRO A 94 -3.76 9.34 15.72
CA PRO A 94 -4.44 10.60 16.04
C PRO A 94 -4.27 11.68 14.96
N GLY A 95 -3.28 11.55 14.08
CA GLY A 95 -3.09 12.43 12.93
C GLY A 95 -4.06 12.15 11.77
N LEU A 96 -4.72 10.99 11.77
CA LEU A 96 -5.66 10.57 10.75
C LEU A 96 -7.06 10.44 11.37
N MET A 97 -7.78 11.56 11.41
CA MET A 97 -9.07 11.66 12.10
C MET A 97 -10.24 11.67 11.12
N TYR A 98 -11.32 10.97 11.47
CA TYR A 98 -12.60 11.08 10.78
C TYR A 98 -13.73 11.34 11.79
N LYS A 99 -14.52 12.40 11.58
CA LYS A 99 -15.58 12.83 12.53
C LYS A 99 -15.13 12.85 14.00
N ASN A 100 -13.89 13.31 14.24
CA ASN A 100 -13.28 13.36 15.58
C ASN A 100 -13.01 11.98 16.23
N MET A 101 -12.97 10.91 15.42
CA MET A 101 -12.50 9.59 15.83
C MET A 101 -11.17 9.29 15.12
N PRO A 102 -10.14 8.83 15.83
CA PRO A 102 -8.88 8.43 15.21
C PRO A 102 -9.08 7.17 14.36
N ALA A 103 -8.38 7.12 13.23
CA ALA A 103 -8.21 5.90 12.49
C ALA A 103 -7.29 4.95 13.26
N VAL A 104 -7.45 3.68 12.96
CA VAL A 104 -6.61 2.61 13.45
C VAL A 104 -5.71 2.14 12.30
N VAL A 105 -4.43 1.95 12.59
CA VAL A 105 -3.41 1.57 11.62
C VAL A 105 -2.82 0.21 12.00
N ILE A 106 -2.71 -0.65 10.99
CA ILE A 106 -2.01 -1.93 11.07
C ILE A 106 -1.05 -2.00 9.89
N THR A 107 0.20 -2.35 10.13
CA THR A 107 1.19 -2.54 9.07
C THR A 107 1.57 -4.01 8.92
N ALA A 108 1.92 -4.40 7.70
CA ALA A 108 2.51 -5.69 7.39
C ALA A 108 3.61 -5.51 6.35
N VAL A 109 4.71 -6.23 6.53
CA VAL A 109 5.82 -6.29 5.58
C VAL A 109 5.86 -7.69 5.01
N GLY A 110 5.90 -7.81 3.69
CA GLY A 110 5.96 -9.09 3.01
C GLY A 110 6.99 -9.11 1.89
N GLN A 111 7.46 -10.31 1.56
CA GLN A 111 8.27 -10.58 0.37
C GLN A 111 7.43 -11.36 -0.63
N MET A 112 7.43 -10.89 -1.87
CA MET A 112 6.73 -11.52 -2.99
C MET A 112 7.71 -11.82 -4.12
N PRO A 113 7.67 -13.03 -4.71
CA PRO A 113 8.51 -13.34 -5.86
C PRO A 113 8.06 -12.56 -7.09
N VAL A 114 9.03 -12.10 -7.88
CA VAL A 114 8.75 -11.43 -9.15
C VAL A 114 8.38 -12.46 -10.20
N LEU A 115 7.08 -12.60 -10.49
CA LEU A 115 6.63 -13.43 -11.59
C LEU A 115 6.71 -12.66 -12.90
N SER A 116 7.84 -12.81 -13.59
CA SER A 116 7.85 -12.58 -15.03
C SER A 116 7.28 -13.80 -15.74
N ARG A 117 6.08 -13.65 -16.33
CA ARG A 117 5.49 -14.63 -17.27
C ARG A 117 6.46 -15.03 -18.40
N THR A 118 7.49 -14.23 -18.68
CA THR A 118 8.51 -14.49 -19.69
C THR A 118 9.73 -15.24 -19.14
N LEU A 119 10.17 -14.97 -17.90
CA LEU A 119 11.38 -15.56 -17.31
C LEU A 119 11.17 -16.91 -16.63
N ALA A 120 9.92 -17.28 -16.31
CA ALA A 120 9.60 -18.62 -15.79
C ALA A 120 10.07 -19.75 -16.72
N SER A 121 10.21 -19.49 -18.03
CA SER A 121 10.72 -20.45 -19.02
C SER A 121 12.24 -20.48 -19.17
N LEU A 122 12.97 -19.53 -18.57
CA LEU A 122 14.42 -19.33 -18.79
C LEU A 122 15.29 -19.62 -17.55
N GLY A 123 14.71 -20.10 -16.44
CA GLY A 123 15.48 -20.42 -15.23
C GLY A 123 16.14 -19.19 -14.59
N GLY A 124 15.50 -18.02 -14.73
CA GLY A 124 15.96 -16.78 -14.13
C GLY A 124 15.92 -16.83 -12.60
N ASN A 125 16.83 -16.09 -11.98
CA ASN A 125 16.92 -15.93 -10.53
C ASN A 125 15.56 -15.48 -9.96
N ASN A 126 15.13 -16.06 -8.84
CA ASN A 126 13.93 -15.61 -8.14
C ASN A 126 14.25 -14.27 -7.46
N ASP A 127 14.11 -13.17 -8.19
CA ASP A 127 14.11 -11.84 -7.59
C ASP A 127 12.85 -11.72 -6.71
N TRP A 128 12.98 -11.02 -5.60
CA TRP A 128 11.90 -10.77 -4.64
C TRP A 128 11.72 -9.27 -4.50
N HIS A 129 10.47 -8.81 -4.48
CA HIS A 129 10.15 -7.46 -4.03
C HIS A 129 9.64 -7.48 -2.60
N VAL A 130 10.03 -6.49 -1.82
CA VAL A 130 9.47 -6.23 -0.49
C VAL A 130 8.29 -5.29 -0.64
N VAL A 131 7.16 -5.63 -0.02
CA VAL A 131 5.95 -4.82 0.01
C VAL A 131 5.68 -4.41 1.45
N ASP A 132 5.76 -3.11 1.69
CA ASP A 132 5.36 -2.49 2.95
C ASP A 132 3.89 -2.02 2.84
N LEU A 133 2.99 -2.73 3.51
CA LEU A 133 1.55 -2.43 3.50
C LEU A 133 1.14 -1.74 4.80
N CYS A 134 0.49 -0.58 4.67
CA CYS A 134 -0.09 0.16 5.77
C CYS A 134 -1.60 0.26 5.59
N LEU A 135 -2.38 -0.44 6.42
CA LEU A 135 -3.83 -0.41 6.37
C LEU A 135 -4.38 0.59 7.39
N CYS A 136 -5.14 1.56 6.91
CA CYS A 136 -5.83 2.56 7.74
C CYS A 136 -7.32 2.24 7.80
N LEU A 137 -7.78 1.77 8.95
CA LEU A 137 -9.18 1.48 9.23
C LEU A 137 -9.86 2.71 9.83
N PHE A 138 -10.91 3.19 9.17
CA PHE A 138 -11.75 4.26 9.69
C PHE A 138 -13.00 3.68 10.36
N PRO A 139 -13.42 4.23 11.51
CA PRO A 139 -14.59 3.73 12.24
C PRO A 139 -15.88 3.77 11.40
N SER A 140 -16.65 2.69 11.48
CA SER A 140 -17.69 2.27 10.52
C SER A 140 -18.99 3.10 10.46
N GLU A 141 -19.01 4.33 10.99
CA GLU A 141 -20.15 5.26 10.76
C GLU A 141 -20.14 5.90 9.34
N ILE A 142 -19.45 5.26 8.39
CA ILE A 142 -19.06 5.84 7.09
C ILE A 142 -19.89 5.33 5.91
N ILE A 143 -20.67 4.24 6.05
CA ILE A 143 -21.44 3.70 4.92
C ILE A 143 -22.92 3.60 5.30
N LYS A 144 -23.61 4.74 5.27
CA LYS A 144 -25.07 4.85 5.07
C LYS A 144 -25.37 6.06 4.20
#